data_AF-A0A1H3GEM0-F1
#
_entry.id   AF-A0A1H3GEM0-F1
#
_cell.length_a   1.000
_cell.length_b   1.000
_cell.length_c   1.000
_cell.angle_alpha   90.00
_cell.angle_beta   90.00
_cell.angle_gamma   90.00
#
_symmetry.space_group_name_H-M   'P 1'
#
loop_
_entity.id
_entity.type
_entity.pdbx_description
1 polymer ?
#
loop_
_entity_poly.entity_id
_entity_poly.type
_entity_poly.pdbx_seq_one_letter_code
_entity_poly.pdbx_strand_id
1 'polypeptide(L)'
;MLPEEDRPPAWLRDYGDIEADITKMEEFAARLDAEVRENYGPHAQSLYEDMQAEIPSPYAAFQELSAFVVTHNSAQSNLSNTVWDYQNATGRFATAATEISERYRGSDAFSAARVRDVESALAPSPDGSVPAPPSTTMPAPEITTGPEAS
;
A
#
# COMPACT_ATOMS: atom_id res chain seq x y z
N MET A 1 -8.75 -24.93 -15.86
CA MET A 1 -7.43 -24.30 -15.71
C MET A 1 -7.54 -22.92 -16.35
N LEU A 2 -7.11 -21.86 -15.67
CA LEU A 2 -7.03 -20.53 -16.29
C LEU A 2 -5.92 -20.54 -17.36
N PRO A 3 -6.15 -19.93 -18.55
CA PRO A 3 -5.11 -19.58 -19.52
C PRO A 3 -3.96 -18.86 -18.82
N GLU A 4 -2.74 -18.96 -19.36
CA GLU A 4 -1.57 -18.41 -18.66
C GLU A 4 -1.60 -16.88 -18.58
N GLU A 5 -2.26 -16.22 -19.54
CA GLU A 5 -2.60 -14.79 -19.52
C GLU A 5 -3.60 -14.38 -18.42
N ASP A 6 -4.46 -15.29 -17.94
CA ASP A 6 -5.48 -14.99 -16.92
C ASP A 6 -5.03 -15.33 -15.49
N ARG A 7 -3.80 -15.84 -15.33
CA ARG A 7 -3.27 -16.18 -14.01
C ARG A 7 -2.57 -14.97 -13.39
N PRO A 8 -2.65 -14.81 -12.05
CA PRO A 8 -1.90 -13.77 -11.36
C PRO A 8 -0.39 -13.90 -11.65
N PRO A 9 0.38 -12.80 -11.53
CA PRO A 9 1.81 -12.80 -11.77
C PRO A 9 2.50 -13.93 -11.00
N ALA A 10 3.52 -14.56 -11.60
CA ALA A 10 4.19 -15.70 -10.98
C ALA A 10 4.71 -15.40 -9.56
N TRP A 11 5.15 -14.16 -9.30
CA TRP A 11 5.60 -13.72 -7.99
C TRP A 11 4.49 -13.60 -6.92
N LEU A 12 3.22 -13.52 -7.34
CA LEU A 12 2.04 -13.42 -6.48
C LEU A 12 1.38 -14.78 -6.23
N ARG A 13 1.67 -15.81 -7.05
CA ARG A 13 1.01 -17.14 -6.96
C ARG A 13 1.29 -17.86 -5.64
N ASP A 14 2.44 -17.59 -5.02
CA ASP A 14 2.88 -18.25 -3.79
C ASP A 14 2.66 -17.41 -2.54
N TYR A 15 2.06 -16.22 -2.67
CA TYR A 15 1.72 -15.36 -1.55
C TYR A 15 0.52 -15.95 -0.78
N GLY A 16 0.79 -16.61 0.35
CA GLY A 16 -0.23 -17.04 1.33
C GLY A 16 -0.84 -15.86 2.10
N ASP A 17 -1.63 -16.14 3.16
CA ASP A 17 -2.27 -15.10 3.97
C ASP A 17 -1.25 -14.06 4.46
N ILE A 18 -1.39 -12.84 3.93
CA ILE A 18 -0.56 -11.67 4.24
C ILE A 18 -0.92 -11.11 5.62
N GLU A 19 -2.09 -11.48 6.16
CA GLU A 19 -2.68 -10.91 7.38
C GLU A 19 -1.85 -11.09 8.66
N ALA A 20 -0.90 -12.03 8.73
CA ALA A 20 -0.17 -12.35 9.95
C ALA A 20 1.35 -12.12 9.91
N ASP A 21 1.93 -11.73 8.77
CA ASP A 21 3.37 -11.57 8.63
C ASP A 21 3.73 -10.23 7.98
N ILE A 22 4.14 -9.28 8.81
CA ILE A 22 4.53 -7.92 8.40
C ILE A 22 5.67 -7.95 7.38
N THR A 23 6.58 -8.94 7.50
CA THR A 23 7.69 -9.13 6.55
C THR A 23 7.15 -9.48 5.16
N LYS A 24 6.07 -10.27 5.10
CA LYS A 24 5.39 -10.60 3.84
C LYS A 24 4.64 -9.42 3.27
N MET A 25 4.02 -8.55 4.09
CA MET A 25 3.39 -7.33 3.60
C MET A 25 4.44 -6.39 2.95
N GLU A 26 5.63 -6.29 3.52
CA GLU A 26 6.74 -5.51 2.98
C GLU A 26 7.27 -6.06 1.67
N GLU A 27 7.54 -7.37 1.65
CA GLU A 27 8.02 -8.03 0.45
C GLU A 27 6.96 -7.97 -0.67
N PHE A 28 5.67 -8.03 -0.31
CA PHE A 28 4.57 -7.88 -1.25
C PHE A 28 4.55 -6.46 -1.84
N ALA A 29 4.61 -5.44 -0.99
CA ALA A 29 4.62 -4.05 -1.40
C ALA A 29 5.81 -3.73 -2.31
N ALA A 30 7.00 -4.20 -1.94
CA ALA A 30 8.22 -4.00 -2.70
C ALA A 30 8.17 -4.70 -4.06
N ARG A 31 7.69 -5.96 -4.11
CA ARG A 31 7.53 -6.69 -5.38
C ARG A 31 6.45 -6.06 -6.26
N LEU A 32 5.36 -5.57 -5.67
CA LEU A 32 4.29 -4.89 -6.40
C LEU A 32 4.77 -3.57 -6.99
N ASP A 33 5.51 -2.75 -6.24
CA ASP A 33 6.08 -1.50 -6.75
C ASP A 33 7.11 -1.76 -7.85
N ALA A 34 7.99 -2.77 -7.65
CA ALA A 34 8.96 -3.19 -8.67
C ALA A 34 8.26 -3.67 -9.95
N GLU A 35 7.23 -4.50 -9.84
CA GLU A 35 6.42 -4.94 -10.99
C GLU A 35 5.82 -3.74 -11.74
N VAL A 36 5.28 -2.77 -11.02
CA VAL A 36 4.68 -1.57 -11.62
C VAL A 36 5.72 -0.68 -12.29
N ARG A 37 6.88 -0.46 -11.66
CA ARG A 37 7.92 0.45 -12.18
C ARG A 37 8.78 -0.17 -13.27
N GLU A 38 9.13 -1.44 -13.13
CA GLU A 38 10.12 -2.12 -13.97
C GLU A 38 9.48 -2.91 -15.11
N ASN A 39 8.25 -3.41 -14.92
CA ASN A 39 7.55 -4.18 -15.96
C ASN A 39 6.38 -3.39 -16.53
N TYR A 40 5.39 -3.02 -15.72
CA TYR A 40 4.17 -2.38 -16.20
C TYR A 40 4.44 -1.01 -16.82
N GLY A 41 5.20 -0.13 -16.17
CA GLY A 41 5.48 1.23 -16.64
C GLY A 41 6.09 1.30 -18.05
N PRO A 42 7.19 0.57 -18.33
CA PRO A 42 7.80 0.53 -19.65
C PRO A 42 6.85 -0.01 -20.74
N HIS A 43 6.06 -1.05 -20.43
CA HIS A 43 5.10 -1.61 -21.37
C HIS A 43 3.86 -0.72 -21.56
N ALA A 44 3.41 -0.05 -20.49
CA ALA A 44 2.31 0.89 -20.52
C ALA A 44 2.63 2.11 -21.38
N GLN A 45 3.88 2.57 -21.38
CA GLN A 45 4.31 3.68 -22.25
C GLN A 45 4.18 3.32 -23.73
N SER A 46 4.69 2.15 -24.14
CA SER A 46 4.51 1.66 -25.52
C SER A 46 3.03 1.49 -25.88
N LEU A 47 2.24 0.95 -24.95
CA LEU A 47 0.79 0.78 -25.14
C LEU A 47 0.07 2.13 -25.29
N TYR A 48 0.50 3.13 -24.54
CA TYR A 48 -0.04 4.48 -24.58
C TYR A 48 0.27 5.16 -25.92
N GLU A 49 1.49 5.00 -26.42
CA GLU A 49 1.89 5.48 -27.75
C GLU A 49 1.06 4.82 -28.86
N ASP A 50 0.83 3.50 -28.78
CA ASP A 50 -0.02 2.77 -29.73
C ASP A 50 -1.49 3.22 -29.66
N MET A 51 -2.00 3.52 -28.46
CA MET A 51 -3.37 4.02 -28.27
C MET A 51 -3.58 5.45 -28.75
N GLN A 52 -2.51 6.24 -28.86
CA GLN A 52 -2.55 7.61 -29.38
C GLN A 52 -2.26 7.71 -30.87
N ALA A 53 -2.02 6.58 -31.55
CA ALA A 53 -1.76 6.57 -32.98
C ALA A 53 -2.92 7.24 -33.74
N GLU A 54 -2.60 8.29 -34.49
CA GLU A 54 -3.60 9.10 -35.18
C GLU A 54 -4.27 8.28 -36.28
N ILE A 55 -5.59 8.13 -36.18
CA ILE A 55 -6.39 7.41 -37.18
C ILE A 55 -6.79 8.39 -38.28
N PRO A 56 -6.58 8.05 -39.57
CA PRO A 56 -6.97 8.91 -40.67
C PRO A 56 -8.44 9.32 -40.61
N SER A 57 -8.74 10.55 -41.00
CA SER A 57 -10.12 11.03 -41.06
C SER A 57 -10.96 10.13 -41.97
N PRO A 58 -12.14 9.69 -41.50
CA PRO A 58 -13.02 8.84 -42.29
C PRO A 58 -13.54 9.59 -43.52
N TYR A 59 -13.82 8.86 -44.60
CA TYR A 59 -14.47 9.44 -45.77
C TYR A 59 -15.91 9.83 -45.42
N ALA A 60 -16.24 11.12 -45.51
CA ALA A 60 -17.49 11.69 -44.98
C ALA A 60 -18.78 11.09 -45.56
N ALA A 61 -18.73 10.50 -46.76
CA ALA A 61 -19.89 9.86 -47.36
C ALA A 61 -20.22 8.49 -46.75
N PHE A 62 -19.33 7.91 -45.95
CA PHE A 62 -19.54 6.62 -45.29
C PHE A 62 -19.74 6.83 -43.78
N GLN A 63 -21.01 6.93 -43.40
CA GLN A 63 -21.43 7.31 -42.04
C GLN A 63 -21.05 6.25 -41.00
N GLU A 64 -21.08 4.98 -41.39
CA GLU A 64 -20.71 3.84 -40.54
C GLU A 64 -19.23 3.89 -40.16
N LEU A 65 -18.36 4.19 -41.13
CA LEU A 65 -16.93 4.38 -40.86
C LEU A 65 -16.69 5.59 -39.97
N SER A 66 -17.46 6.66 -40.16
CA SER A 66 -17.36 7.85 -39.31
C SER A 66 -17.75 7.55 -37.86
N ALA A 67 -18.87 6.85 -37.66
CA ALA A 67 -19.33 6.40 -36.34
C ALA A 67 -18.36 5.41 -35.69
N PHE A 68 -17.78 4.51 -36.47
CA PHE A 68 -16.73 3.59 -36.01
C PHE A 68 -15.50 4.36 -35.50
N VAL A 69 -14.95 5.29 -36.29
CA VAL A 69 -13.76 6.06 -35.90
C VAL A 69 -14.02 6.89 -34.63
N VAL A 70 -15.20 7.49 -34.48
CA VAL A 70 -15.57 8.23 -33.25
C VAL A 70 -15.61 7.30 -32.03
N THR A 71 -16.28 6.16 -32.18
CA THR A 71 -16.40 5.17 -31.09
C THR A 71 -15.03 4.59 -30.73
N HIS A 72 -14.19 4.33 -31.73
CA HIS A 72 -12.85 3.81 -31.55
C HIS A 72 -11.96 4.79 -30.78
N ASN A 73 -11.93 6.06 -31.16
CA ASN A 73 -11.17 7.10 -30.44
C ASN A 73 -11.63 7.24 -28.98
N SER A 74 -12.95 7.14 -28.73
CA SER A 74 -13.50 7.16 -27.38
C SER A 74 -13.03 5.94 -26.56
N ALA A 75 -13.06 4.75 -27.16
CA ALA A 75 -12.56 3.54 -26.53
C ALA A 75 -11.06 3.60 -26.23
N GLN A 76 -10.24 4.08 -27.18
CA GLN A 76 -8.80 4.30 -26.99
C GLN A 76 -8.55 5.24 -25.79
N SER A 77 -9.23 6.40 -25.76
CA SER A 77 -9.09 7.38 -24.68
C SER A 77 -9.46 6.81 -23.31
N ASN A 78 -10.58 6.07 -23.22
CA ASN A 78 -11.02 5.45 -21.97
C ASN A 78 -10.03 4.38 -21.48
N LEU A 79 -9.49 3.58 -22.40
CA LEU A 79 -8.53 2.54 -22.07
C LEU A 79 -7.20 3.14 -21.61
N SER A 80 -6.71 4.19 -22.28
CA SER A 80 -5.53 4.94 -21.84
C SER A 80 -5.67 5.49 -20.42
N ASN A 81 -6.83 6.07 -20.08
CA ASN A 81 -7.09 6.56 -18.72
C ASN A 81 -7.08 5.41 -17.70
N THR A 82 -7.70 4.28 -18.04
CA THR A 82 -7.77 3.10 -17.15
C THR A 82 -6.38 2.55 -16.82
N VAL A 83 -5.50 2.44 -17.83
CA VAL A 83 -4.11 2.00 -17.66
C VAL A 83 -3.33 2.94 -16.74
N TRP A 84 -3.50 4.25 -16.95
CA TRP A 84 -2.85 5.26 -16.12
C TRP A 84 -3.35 5.23 -14.66
N ASP A 85 -4.66 5.08 -14.46
CA ASP A 85 -5.27 4.97 -13.12
C ASP A 85 -4.79 3.71 -12.39
N TYR A 86 -4.66 2.58 -13.10
CA TYR A 86 -4.17 1.33 -12.55
C TYR A 86 -2.74 1.47 -12.01
N GLN A 87 -1.85 2.09 -12.80
CA GLN A 87 -0.46 2.36 -12.37
C GLN A 87 -0.43 3.19 -11.08
N ASN A 88 -1.19 4.28 -11.02
CA ASN A 88 -1.22 5.16 -9.86
C ASN A 88 -1.83 4.49 -8.62
N ALA A 89 -2.96 3.80 -8.79
CA ALA A 89 -3.62 3.11 -7.68
C ALA A 89 -2.70 2.05 -7.06
N THR A 90 -1.98 1.31 -7.91
CA THR A 90 -1.07 0.25 -7.45
C THR A 90 0.14 0.83 -6.69
N GLY A 91 0.74 1.93 -7.18
CA GLY A 91 1.82 2.62 -6.46
C GLY A 91 1.37 3.18 -5.10
N ARG A 92 0.14 3.72 -5.03
CA ARG A 92 -0.45 4.15 -3.75
C ARG A 92 -0.67 2.99 -2.78
N PHE A 93 -1.07 1.82 -3.28
CA PHE A 93 -1.24 0.64 -2.44
C PHE A 93 0.09 0.12 -1.90
N ALA A 94 1.14 0.06 -2.73
CA ALA A 94 2.48 -0.28 -2.29
C ALA A 94 2.99 0.68 -1.21
N THR A 95 2.81 1.99 -1.41
CA THR A 95 3.17 3.02 -0.42
C THR A 95 2.43 2.80 0.90
N ALA A 96 1.11 2.57 0.86
CA ALA A 96 0.32 2.34 2.06
C ALA A 96 0.74 1.07 2.81
N ALA A 97 1.06 -0.01 2.09
CA ALA A 97 1.54 -1.25 2.68
C ALA A 97 2.90 -1.05 3.39
N THR A 98 3.81 -0.26 2.81
CA THR A 98 5.06 0.16 3.46
C THR A 98 4.81 0.99 4.71
N GLU A 99 3.91 1.97 4.66
CA GLU A 99 3.58 2.77 5.85
C GLU A 99 3.01 1.91 6.99
N ILE A 100 2.14 0.93 6.66
CA ILE A 100 1.56 0.02 7.64
C ILE A 100 2.65 -0.86 8.27
N SER A 101 3.56 -1.40 7.46
CA SER A 101 4.62 -2.26 7.97
C SER A 101 5.59 -1.52 8.90
N GLU A 102 5.95 -0.28 8.57
CA GLU A 102 6.80 0.57 9.40
C GLU A 102 6.16 0.86 10.76
N ARG A 103 4.86 1.18 10.78
CA ARG A 103 4.10 1.40 12.03
C ARG A 103 4.05 0.14 12.89
N TYR A 104 3.80 -1.02 12.29
CA TYR A 104 3.79 -2.31 12.99
C TYR A 104 5.17 -2.66 13.56
N ARG A 105 6.24 -2.53 12.78
CA ARG A 105 7.62 -2.75 13.25
C ARG A 105 7.94 -1.85 14.45
N GLY A 106 7.53 -0.59 14.40
CA GLY A 106 7.70 0.35 15.51
C GLY A 106 6.94 -0.08 16.77
N SER A 107 5.70 -0.53 16.62
CA SER A 107 4.85 -1.02 17.72
C SER A 107 5.42 -2.29 18.36
N ASP A 108 5.89 -3.24 17.56
CA ASP A 108 6.50 -4.48 18.04
C ASP A 108 7.83 -4.22 18.75
N ALA A 109 8.66 -3.34 18.20
CA ALA A 109 9.91 -2.92 18.85
C ALA A 109 9.65 -2.24 20.20
N PHE A 110 8.64 -1.38 20.27
CA PHE A 110 8.23 -0.73 21.52
C PHE A 110 7.69 -1.74 22.54
N SER A 111 6.84 -2.68 22.11
CA SER A 111 6.29 -3.72 22.97
C SER A 111 7.38 -4.65 23.49
N ALA A 112 8.33 -5.05 22.64
CA ALA A 112 9.50 -5.85 23.02
C ALA A 112 10.40 -5.12 24.03
N ALA A 113 10.59 -3.79 23.89
CA ALA A 113 11.31 -3.00 24.87
C ALA A 113 10.59 -2.98 26.22
N ARG A 114 9.27 -2.77 26.22
CA ARG A 114 8.46 -2.82 27.46
C ARG A 114 8.49 -4.18 28.14
N VAL A 115 8.44 -5.27 27.38
CA VAL A 115 8.57 -6.62 27.93
C VAL A 115 9.94 -6.81 28.56
N ARG A 116 11.03 -6.41 27.88
CA ARG A 116 12.39 -6.46 28.44
C ARG A 116 12.53 -5.64 29.72
N ASP A 117 11.93 -4.45 29.77
CA ASP A 117 11.93 -3.61 30.98
C ASP A 117 11.22 -4.32 32.15
N VAL A 118 10.07 -4.94 31.88
CA VAL A 118 9.31 -5.71 32.89
C VAL A 118 10.08 -6.95 33.32
N GLU A 119 10.66 -7.71 32.38
CA GLU A 119 11.51 -8.87 32.67
C GLU A 119 12.73 -8.47 33.51
N SER A 120 13.38 -7.35 33.18
CA SER A 120 14.51 -6.82 33.95
C SER A 120 14.08 -6.35 35.34
N ALA A 121 12.88 -5.80 35.49
CA ALA A 121 12.34 -5.39 36.79
C ALA A 121 11.92 -6.57 37.66
N LEU A 122 11.49 -7.68 37.04
CA LEU A 122 11.10 -8.93 37.70
C LEU A 122 12.29 -9.88 37.93
N ALA A 123 13.43 -9.62 37.29
CA ALA A 123 14.63 -10.43 37.46
C ALA A 123 15.10 -10.39 38.92
N PRO A 124 15.35 -11.56 39.55
CA PRO A 124 15.79 -11.60 40.94
C PRO A 124 17.16 -10.93 41.06
N SER A 125 17.28 -9.99 42.00
CA SER A 125 18.58 -9.41 42.35
C SER A 125 19.50 -10.52 42.88
N PRO A 126 20.80 -10.51 42.54
CA PRO A 126 21.76 -11.51 43.03
C PRO A 126 21.86 -11.56 44.57
N ASP A 127 21.40 -10.52 45.26
CA ASP A 127 21.37 -10.42 46.73
C ASP A 127 20.01 -10.78 47.38
N GLY A 128 19.01 -11.23 46.61
CA GLY A 128 17.70 -11.64 47.15
C GLY A 128 16.83 -10.49 47.70
N SER A 129 17.27 -9.24 47.59
CA SER A 129 16.48 -8.06 47.90
C SER A 129 15.52 -7.73 46.75
N VAL A 130 14.21 -7.72 47.04
CA VAL A 130 13.17 -7.26 46.11
C VAL A 130 13.41 -5.77 45.79
N PRO A 131 13.42 -5.35 44.51
CA PRO A 131 13.51 -3.94 44.16
C PRO A 131 12.30 -3.19 44.72
N ALA A 132 12.52 -2.05 45.38
CA ALA A 132 11.43 -1.18 45.81
C ALA A 132 10.60 -0.75 44.58
N PRO A 133 9.27 -0.74 44.66
CA PRO A 133 8.43 -0.38 43.53
C PRO A 133 8.77 1.03 43.04
N PRO A 134 8.75 1.29 41.72
CA PRO A 134 8.97 2.62 41.18
C PRO A 134 7.92 3.56 41.77
N SER A 135 8.38 4.67 42.37
CA SER A 135 7.50 5.76 42.78
C SER A 135 6.98 6.44 41.52
N THR A 136 5.87 5.93 40.97
CA THR A 136 5.10 6.62 39.95
C THR A 136 4.48 7.86 40.58
N THR A 137 5.24 8.94 40.66
CA THR A 137 4.66 10.27 40.84
C THR A 137 3.99 10.63 39.52
N MET A 138 2.71 10.27 39.38
CA MET A 138 1.86 10.86 38.36
C MET A 138 1.82 12.37 38.59
N PRO A 139 2.02 13.22 37.57
CA PRO A 139 1.60 14.60 37.67
C PRO A 139 0.08 14.61 37.89
N ALA A 140 -0.38 15.34 38.91
CA ALA A 140 -1.79 15.49 39.24
C ALA A 140 -2.57 16.03 38.02
N PRO A 141 -3.82 15.60 37.79
CA PRO A 141 -4.64 16.20 36.76
C PRO A 141 -4.93 17.65 37.15
N GLU A 142 -4.52 18.59 36.29
CA GLU A 142 -4.96 19.97 36.37
C GLU A 142 -6.46 20.02 36.05
N ILE A 143 -7.29 20.03 37.09
CA ILE A 143 -8.71 20.35 36.95
C ILE A 143 -8.80 21.87 36.77
N THR A 144 -8.85 22.31 35.52
CA THR A 144 -9.26 23.68 35.19
C THR A 144 -10.77 23.78 35.42
N THR A 145 -11.16 24.36 36.55
CA THR A 145 -12.55 24.77 36.80
C THR A 145 -12.86 25.97 35.92
N GLY A 146 -13.61 25.75 34.84
CA GLY A 146 -14.24 26.83 34.06
C GLY A 146 -15.26 27.59 34.92
N PRO A 147 -15.47 28.90 34.69
CA PRO A 147 -16.24 29.74 35.59
C PRO A 147 -17.74 29.41 35.51
N GLU A 148 -18.36 29.30 36.69
CA GLU A 148 -19.82 29.27 36.87
C GLU A 148 -20.47 30.52 36.26
N ALA A 149 -21.56 30.27 35.54
CA ALA A 149 -22.44 31.29 35.02
C ALA A 149 -23.15 32.06 36.16
N SER A 150 -23.30 33.37 35.98
CA SER A 150 -24.33 34.19 36.62
C SER A 150 -24.79 35.25 35.62
#